data_AF-A0A378K8D2-F1
#
_entry.id   AF-A0A378K8D2-F1
#
_cell.length_a   1.000
_cell.length_b   1.000
_cell.length_c   1.000
_cell.angle_alpha   90.00
_cell.angle_beta   90.00
_cell.angle_gamma   90.00
#
_symmetry.space_group_name_H-M   'P 1'
#
loop_
_entity.id
_entity.type
_entity.pdbx_description
1 polymer ?
#
loop_
_entity_poly.entity_id
_entity_poly.type
_entity_poly.pdbx_seq_one_letter_code
_entity_poly.pdbx_strand_id
1 'polypeptide(L)'
;MATSSLILESYRQTVDMDKMDKRRRNIMVENLIAYNKTQSGVDFLTPLSYYLSMLEDTDEVMFSYMSQEKKDILLRDLQVTYLLLLAQKRHETTHQKTENVKSYKASITRCQQLIDALNYQKVCEEQQIDPAPEHGYATDGYPVTYSFIDLGQWFGEKMDEVSSRATKTIKEAMGWFNEKRLYWVWGGGFLKTVLELLPPDFFNVSDATTVAKSPDPYTGALSWGLYYFRGSLNLFLLLKHTIKGPWMSEEESSTPWTQRFLTQWNQRKFTLLNDFVWATGNCLCYFVLTGKGTLGTWGDFLTIALLAFDIALAVWDFEENRTQFLKEMQEYDREIGEIKELIKKINEDPEADETEQKRLKEYYLQLQGLEKARRQCQKDWNYQNINLAANIGYAVGLMLAFTLVALPFLPITGPLLIALSVTGTVLCFAFTVINNAVKGGIEIYKAYESKKEAQQDYKNKLAEFHELLLKNPDLDDNEKKLMFLEIKKTLAETEYQKQMIVFQTMHLVRSLIMETFIPAFIFVNLVFLPMGIGLAFLGAAFVLAICTNLLINKLFTPEKMALKEFDELEYKAFCADPDHWGTKPSKGSQGFFKPEEHPSPPVKQVSDETEDDLTDEQQPLLEPKPAPCNGLD
;
A
#
# COMPACT_ATOMS: atom_id res chain seq x y z
N MET A 1 21.74 1.54 -1.77
CA MET A 1 21.38 2.65 -0.84
C MET A 1 21.49 1.99 0.51
N ALA A 2 22.27 2.49 1.45
CA ALA A 2 22.66 1.67 2.60
C ALA A 2 21.55 1.55 3.66
N THR A 3 20.49 0.81 3.33
CA THR A 3 19.30 0.60 4.16
C THR A 3 19.59 -0.37 5.30
N SER A 4 20.33 -1.44 5.02
CA SER A 4 20.82 -2.42 5.98
C SER A 4 21.76 -1.79 7.02
N SER A 5 22.68 -0.94 6.58
CA SER A 5 23.65 -0.31 7.48
C SER A 5 23.03 0.70 8.44
N LEU A 6 21.92 1.35 8.05
CA LEU A 6 21.14 2.21 8.93
C LEU A 6 20.49 1.43 10.08
N ILE A 7 20.04 0.20 9.83
CA ILE A 7 19.49 -0.67 10.87
C ILE A 7 20.58 -0.99 11.88
N LEU A 8 21.76 -1.42 11.40
CA LEU A 8 22.90 -1.75 12.26
C LEU A 8 23.39 -0.57 13.09
N GLU A 9 23.54 0.59 12.45
CA GLU A 9 23.97 1.80 13.15
C GLU A 9 22.92 2.28 14.17
N SER A 10 21.63 2.06 13.90
CA SER A 10 20.57 2.36 14.87
C SER A 10 20.70 1.48 16.11
N TYR A 11 20.78 0.16 15.94
CA TYR A 11 21.02 -0.78 17.05
C TYR A 11 22.26 -0.38 17.87
N ARG A 12 23.37 -0.07 17.19
CA ARG A 12 24.61 0.37 17.82
C ARG A 12 24.45 1.65 18.64
N GLN A 13 23.74 2.64 18.12
CA GLN A 13 23.54 3.91 18.83
C GLN A 13 22.57 3.76 20.00
N THR A 14 21.63 2.82 19.93
CA THR A 14 20.63 2.63 20.97
C THR A 14 21.12 1.75 22.13
N VAL A 15 22.37 1.25 22.11
CA VAL A 15 22.84 0.28 23.10
C VAL A 15 22.66 0.74 24.55
N ASP A 16 22.86 2.03 24.83
CA ASP A 16 22.81 2.63 26.17
C ASP A 16 21.56 3.50 26.43
N MET A 17 20.41 3.16 25.82
CA MET A 17 19.21 4.01 25.84
C MET A 17 18.49 4.13 27.20
N ASP A 18 18.82 3.31 28.20
CA ASP A 18 18.07 3.23 29.46
C ASP A 18 18.06 4.53 30.30
N LYS A 19 18.93 5.51 29.97
CA LYS A 19 19.03 6.81 30.67
C LYS A 19 19.18 7.97 29.69
N MET A 20 18.16 8.21 28.86
CA MET A 20 18.23 9.28 27.86
C MET A 20 17.48 10.55 28.21
N ASP A 21 18.25 11.63 28.34
CA ASP A 21 17.70 12.98 28.23
C ASP A 21 17.42 13.36 26.77
N LYS A 22 16.67 14.45 26.59
CA LYS A 22 16.33 15.01 25.27
C LYS A 22 17.57 15.39 24.44
N ARG A 23 18.69 15.74 25.09
CA ARG A 23 19.90 16.19 24.43
C ARG A 23 20.62 15.02 23.75
N ARG A 24 20.79 13.90 24.45
CA ARG A 24 21.40 12.68 23.90
C ARG A 24 20.59 12.15 22.71
N ARG A 25 19.26 12.26 22.76
CA ARG A 25 18.36 11.87 21.64
C ARG A 25 18.64 12.68 20.39
N ASN A 26 18.74 13.99 20.52
CA ASN A 26 19.05 14.86 19.39
C ASN A 26 20.42 14.55 18.78
N ILE A 27 21.42 14.24 19.62
CA ILE A 27 22.76 13.86 19.16
C ILE A 27 22.73 12.54 18.39
N MET A 28 22.02 11.51 18.87
CA MET A 28 21.88 10.24 18.14
C MET A 28 21.20 10.44 16.79
N VAL A 29 20.10 11.20 16.76
CA VAL A 29 19.42 11.54 15.52
C VAL A 29 20.36 12.25 14.54
N GLU A 30 21.18 13.18 15.02
CA GLU A 30 22.18 13.88 14.19
C GLU A 30 23.27 12.94 13.68
N ASN A 31 23.78 12.05 14.53
CA ASN A 31 24.77 11.05 14.15
C ASN A 31 24.22 10.09 13.09
N LEU A 32 22.98 9.63 13.26
CA LEU A 32 22.33 8.73 12.31
C LEU A 32 22.05 9.43 10.97
N ILE A 33 21.66 10.70 10.97
CA ILE A 33 21.52 11.51 9.74
C ILE A 33 22.87 11.75 9.08
N ALA A 34 23.92 12.03 9.84
CA ALA A 34 25.27 12.18 9.31
C ALA A 34 25.77 10.86 8.70
N TYR A 35 25.52 9.74 9.34
CA TYR A 35 25.83 8.41 8.84
C TYR A 35 25.07 8.09 7.54
N ASN A 36 23.77 8.39 7.48
CA ASN A 36 23.00 8.19 6.24
C ASN A 36 23.60 8.99 5.07
N LYS A 37 24.04 10.23 5.33
CA LYS A 37 24.71 11.09 4.34
C LYS A 37 26.03 10.51 3.85
N THR A 38 26.87 9.94 4.73
CA THR A 38 28.14 9.33 4.31
C THR A 38 27.92 8.10 3.43
N GLN A 39 26.80 7.41 3.64
CA GLN A 39 26.38 6.26 2.82
C GLN A 39 25.61 6.64 1.55
N SER A 40 25.45 7.93 1.25
CA SER A 40 24.65 8.43 0.12
C SER A 40 23.20 7.92 0.13
N GLY A 41 22.63 7.67 1.32
CA GLY A 41 21.21 7.28 1.44
C GLY A 41 20.28 8.48 1.27
N VAL A 42 19.09 8.20 0.73
CA VAL A 42 18.13 9.23 0.31
C VAL A 42 17.05 9.48 1.37
N ASP A 43 16.65 8.47 2.14
CA ASP A 43 15.71 8.57 3.26
C ASP A 43 15.93 7.42 4.28
N PHE A 44 15.04 7.32 5.28
CA PHE A 44 14.99 6.24 6.26
C PHE A 44 13.72 5.38 6.11
N LEU A 45 12.92 5.54 5.05
CA LEU A 45 11.63 4.85 4.92
C LEU A 45 11.80 3.35 4.75
N THR A 46 12.75 2.93 3.93
CA THR A 46 13.00 1.50 3.68
C THR A 46 13.38 0.74 4.95
N PRO A 47 14.34 1.19 5.80
CA PRO A 47 14.60 0.51 7.06
C PRO A 47 13.45 0.66 8.07
N LEU A 48 12.68 1.76 8.01
CA LEU A 48 11.59 2.03 8.94
C LEU A 48 10.32 1.21 8.66
N SER A 49 10.07 0.76 7.42
CA SER A 49 8.83 0.04 7.05
C SER A 49 8.61 -1.21 7.90
N TYR A 50 9.66 -1.98 8.17
CA TYR A 50 9.63 -3.13 9.08
C TYR A 50 9.22 -2.73 10.50
N TYR A 51 9.88 -1.73 11.07
CA TYR A 51 9.63 -1.28 12.44
C TYR A 51 8.26 -0.64 12.62
N LEU A 52 7.71 -0.02 11.57
CA LEU A 52 6.33 0.45 11.57
C LEU A 52 5.34 -0.72 11.65
N SER A 53 5.56 -1.81 10.92
CA SER A 53 4.75 -3.03 11.06
C SER A 53 4.83 -3.54 12.50
N MET A 54 6.04 -3.71 13.03
CA MET A 54 6.24 -4.16 14.42
C MET A 54 5.52 -3.27 15.44
N LEU A 55 5.56 -1.95 15.25
CA LEU A 55 4.88 -0.98 16.11
C LEU A 55 3.36 -1.11 16.02
N GLU A 56 2.81 -1.29 14.81
CA GLU A 56 1.39 -1.58 14.60
C GLU A 56 0.99 -2.91 15.24
N ASP A 57 1.93 -3.87 15.23
CA ASP A 57 1.77 -5.23 15.68
C ASP A 57 1.96 -5.46 17.18
N THR A 58 2.39 -4.45 17.92
CA THR A 58 2.61 -4.54 19.36
C THR A 58 1.43 -3.94 20.12
N ASP A 59 0.83 -4.75 21.00
CA ASP A 59 -0.27 -4.36 21.88
C ASP A 59 0.14 -4.46 23.35
N GLU A 60 -0.19 -3.43 24.14
CA GLU A 60 0.16 -3.32 25.56
C GLU A 60 -0.35 -4.49 26.41
N VAL A 61 -1.51 -5.06 26.04
CA VAL A 61 -2.14 -6.20 26.73
C VAL A 61 -1.20 -7.40 26.83
N MET A 62 -0.28 -7.56 25.88
CA MET A 62 0.66 -8.68 25.86
C MET A 62 1.76 -8.56 26.93
N PHE A 63 2.07 -7.34 27.42
CA PHE A 63 3.22 -7.10 28.29
C PHE A 63 3.10 -7.80 29.65
N SER A 64 1.89 -7.90 30.18
CA SER A 64 1.60 -8.64 31.42
C SER A 64 1.99 -10.12 31.35
N TYR A 65 2.06 -10.70 30.15
CA TYR A 65 2.32 -12.11 29.91
C TYR A 65 3.71 -12.39 29.30
N MET A 66 4.47 -11.36 28.96
CA MET A 66 5.82 -11.51 28.41
C MET A 66 6.83 -11.86 29.48
N SER A 67 7.75 -12.78 29.16
CA SER A 67 8.97 -12.98 29.94
C SER A 67 9.83 -11.72 29.93
N GLN A 68 10.65 -11.51 30.95
CA GLN A 68 11.53 -10.34 31.02
C GLN A 68 12.47 -10.27 29.81
N GLU A 69 12.95 -11.42 29.33
CA GLU A 69 13.76 -11.48 28.11
C GLU A 69 13.01 -10.98 26.87
N LYS A 70 11.75 -11.38 26.67
CA LYS A 70 10.93 -10.89 25.54
C LYS A 70 10.65 -9.40 25.66
N LYS A 71 10.35 -8.91 26.88
CA LYS A 71 10.17 -7.46 27.16
C LYS A 71 11.44 -6.68 26.82
N ASP A 72 12.60 -7.18 27.22
CA ASP A 72 13.88 -6.53 26.95
C ASP A 72 14.14 -6.48 25.44
N ILE A 73 13.92 -7.58 24.70
CA ILE A 73 14.07 -7.61 23.24
C ILE A 73 13.13 -6.60 22.56
N LEU A 74 11.86 -6.61 22.92
CA LEU A 74 10.88 -5.68 22.37
C LEU A 74 11.24 -4.23 22.69
N LEU A 75 11.69 -3.96 23.91
CA LEU A 75 12.17 -2.64 24.30
C LEU A 75 13.33 -2.18 23.41
N ARG A 76 14.27 -3.07 23.06
CA ARG A 76 15.37 -2.74 22.13
C ARG A 76 14.86 -2.41 20.74
N ASP A 77 13.95 -3.21 20.20
CA ASP A 77 13.41 -2.94 18.87
C ASP A 77 12.59 -1.64 18.84
N LEU A 78 11.83 -1.34 19.90
CA LEU A 78 11.09 -0.08 20.04
C LEU A 78 12.05 1.12 20.16
N GLN A 79 13.16 0.99 20.89
CA GLN A 79 14.21 2.01 20.98
C GLN A 79 14.81 2.33 19.60
N VAL A 80 15.12 1.31 18.80
CA VAL A 80 15.58 1.46 17.41
C VAL A 80 14.50 2.11 16.55
N THR A 81 13.27 1.65 16.65
CA THR A 81 12.10 2.20 15.93
C THR A 81 11.92 3.69 16.23
N TYR A 82 12.01 4.06 17.51
CA TYR A 82 11.89 5.43 17.96
C TYR A 82 12.98 6.33 17.40
N LEU A 83 14.24 5.87 17.39
CA LEU A 83 15.36 6.60 16.80
C LEU A 83 15.17 6.80 15.28
N LEU A 84 14.80 5.74 14.56
CA LEU A 84 14.51 5.80 13.12
C LEU A 84 13.35 6.73 12.80
N LEU A 85 12.27 6.71 13.59
CA LEU A 85 11.13 7.62 13.43
C LEU A 85 11.52 9.09 13.65
N LEU A 86 12.32 9.36 14.68
CA LEU A 86 12.83 10.71 14.94
C LEU A 86 13.75 11.18 13.81
N ALA A 87 14.63 10.31 13.31
CA ALA A 87 15.51 10.60 12.18
C ALA A 87 14.72 10.84 10.90
N GLN A 88 13.75 9.99 10.56
CA GLN A 88 12.88 10.17 9.40
C GLN A 88 12.08 11.46 9.50
N LYS A 89 11.44 11.72 10.64
CA LYS A 89 10.67 12.96 10.85
C LYS A 89 11.55 14.19 10.73
N ARG A 90 12.76 14.19 11.33
CA ARG A 90 13.70 15.31 11.22
C ARG A 90 14.17 15.47 9.78
N HIS A 91 14.55 14.38 9.12
CA HIS A 91 14.94 14.37 7.72
C HIS A 91 13.84 14.97 6.82
N GLU A 92 12.61 14.50 6.93
CA GLU A 92 11.49 15.04 6.14
C GLU A 92 11.17 16.50 6.46
N THR A 93 11.17 16.88 7.74
CA THR A 93 10.93 18.27 8.16
C THR A 93 12.03 19.20 7.64
N THR A 94 13.29 18.78 7.72
CA THR A 94 14.46 19.47 7.15
C THR A 94 14.29 19.69 5.64
N HIS A 95 13.72 18.71 4.93
CA HIS A 95 13.40 18.78 3.50
C HIS A 95 11.99 19.30 3.21
N GLN A 96 11.30 19.90 4.19
CA GLN A 96 9.97 20.50 4.06
C GLN A 96 8.87 19.55 3.56
N LYS A 97 9.05 18.24 3.74
CA LYS A 97 7.99 17.24 3.59
C LYS A 97 7.21 17.21 4.91
N THR A 98 6.03 17.79 4.92
CA THR A 98 5.20 17.93 6.13
C THR A 98 4.00 17.00 6.14
N GLU A 99 3.70 16.38 4.99
CA GLU A 99 2.55 15.50 4.79
C GLU A 99 2.52 14.30 5.74
N ASN A 100 3.69 13.75 6.09
CA ASN A 100 3.79 12.56 6.94
C ASN A 100 4.06 12.91 8.41
N VAL A 101 4.29 14.19 8.75
CA VAL A 101 4.71 14.59 10.10
C VAL A 101 3.67 14.23 11.15
N LYS A 102 2.36 14.31 10.83
CA LYS A 102 1.28 13.88 11.72
C LYS A 102 1.32 12.38 11.97
N SER A 103 1.49 11.59 10.91
CA SER A 103 1.65 10.14 11.01
C SER A 103 2.86 9.78 11.86
N TYR A 104 4.02 10.39 11.60
CA TYR A 104 5.21 10.14 12.41
C TYR A 104 5.05 10.58 13.86
N LYS A 105 4.39 11.71 14.13
CA LYS A 105 4.08 12.11 15.52
C LYS A 105 3.23 11.05 16.20
N ALA A 106 2.19 10.54 15.55
CA ALA A 106 1.35 9.47 16.11
C ALA A 106 2.16 8.18 16.36
N SER A 107 2.99 7.75 15.41
CA SER A 107 3.87 6.58 15.58
C SER A 107 4.92 6.80 16.68
N ILE A 108 5.52 7.99 16.78
CA ILE A 108 6.48 8.35 17.85
C ILE A 108 5.79 8.31 19.20
N THR A 109 4.59 8.88 19.32
CA THR A 109 3.79 8.86 20.55
C THR A 109 3.43 7.43 20.94
N ARG A 110 2.94 6.61 20.00
CA ARG A 110 2.65 5.19 20.27
C ARG A 110 3.89 4.43 20.70
N CYS A 111 5.02 4.62 20.01
CA CYS A 111 6.28 3.97 20.35
C CYS A 111 6.75 4.36 21.75
N GLN A 112 6.66 5.65 22.10
CA GLN A 112 6.99 6.14 23.45
C GLN A 112 6.06 5.52 24.50
N GLN A 113 4.75 5.46 24.25
CA GLN A 113 3.78 4.85 25.16
C GLN A 113 4.12 3.38 25.46
N LEU A 114 4.50 2.60 24.43
CA LEU A 114 4.90 1.20 24.62
C LEU A 114 6.22 1.08 25.39
N ILE A 115 7.20 1.95 25.12
CA ILE A 115 8.46 2.02 25.87
C ILE A 115 8.20 2.37 27.35
N ASP A 116 7.33 3.35 27.60
CA ASP A 116 6.98 3.80 28.94
C ASP A 116 6.27 2.69 29.72
N ALA A 117 5.30 2.01 29.09
CA ALA A 117 4.59 0.88 29.69
C ALA A 117 5.55 -0.27 30.07
N LEU A 118 6.49 -0.64 29.19
CA LEU A 118 7.51 -1.66 29.49
C LEU A 118 8.42 -1.26 30.65
N ASN A 119 8.88 0.00 30.68
CA ASN A 119 9.73 0.51 31.75
C ASN A 119 8.97 0.62 33.08
N TYR A 120 7.72 1.07 33.05
CA TYR A 120 6.87 1.18 34.24
C TYR A 120 6.64 -0.19 34.87
N GLN A 121 6.34 -1.20 34.06
CA GLN A 121 6.16 -2.57 34.54
C GLN A 121 7.44 -3.11 35.19
N LYS A 122 8.61 -2.85 34.59
CA LYS A 122 9.92 -3.20 35.17
C LYS A 122 10.15 -2.54 36.53
N VAL A 123 9.85 -1.24 36.66
CA VAL A 123 9.98 -0.52 37.94
C VAL A 123 9.02 -1.08 39.00
N CYS A 124 7.79 -1.40 38.62
CA CYS A 124 6.81 -2.00 39.53
C CYS A 124 7.28 -3.37 40.05
N GLU A 125 7.82 -4.21 39.15
CA GLU A 125 8.41 -5.50 39.51
C GLU A 125 9.62 -5.34 40.47
N GLU A 126 10.54 -4.40 40.18
CA GLU A 126 11.69 -4.12 41.04
C GLU A 126 11.29 -3.60 42.43
N GLN A 127 10.18 -2.84 42.52
CA GLN A 127 9.69 -2.24 43.75
C GLN A 127 8.62 -3.08 44.46
N GLN A 128 8.22 -4.22 43.89
CA GLN A 128 7.12 -5.05 44.38
C GLN A 128 5.81 -4.26 44.55
N ILE A 129 5.51 -3.38 43.60
CA ILE A 129 4.28 -2.58 43.56
C ILE A 129 3.35 -3.21 42.54
N ASP A 130 2.08 -3.39 42.90
CA ASP A 130 1.06 -3.79 41.93
C ASP A 130 0.90 -2.67 40.88
N PRO A 131 1.13 -2.97 39.58
CA PRO A 131 1.04 -1.95 38.54
C PRO A 131 -0.39 -1.43 38.46
N ALA A 132 -0.57 -0.12 38.71
CA ALA A 132 -1.85 0.53 38.50
C ALA A 132 -1.98 0.87 37.01
N PRO A 133 -3.04 0.43 36.31
CA PRO A 133 -3.22 0.71 34.88
C PRO A 133 -3.27 2.22 34.58
N GLU A 134 -3.59 3.04 35.57
CA GLU A 134 -3.64 4.50 35.49
C GLU A 134 -2.26 5.18 35.52
N HIS A 135 -1.18 4.45 35.82
CA HIS A 135 0.16 5.02 36.08
C HIS A 135 1.22 4.66 35.03
N GLY A 136 0.91 3.79 34.07
CA GLY A 136 1.78 3.47 32.91
C GLY A 136 2.03 4.64 31.94
N TYR A 137 1.34 5.78 32.14
CA TYR A 137 1.36 6.93 31.22
C TYR A 137 2.13 8.15 31.73
N ALA A 138 2.98 8.02 32.75
CA ALA A 138 3.72 9.14 33.33
C ALA A 138 4.98 9.51 32.52
N THR A 139 4.82 10.12 31.35
CA THR A 139 5.88 10.93 30.71
C THR A 139 5.61 12.43 30.77
N ASP A 140 6.68 13.22 30.77
CA ASP A 140 6.71 14.70 30.72
C ASP A 140 5.80 15.23 29.59
N GLY A 141 4.55 15.53 29.92
CA GLY A 141 3.57 15.96 28.92
C GLY A 141 2.11 16.11 29.36
N TYR A 142 1.74 15.81 30.61
CA TYR A 142 0.40 16.11 31.14
C TYR A 142 0.55 17.01 32.37
N PRO A 143 0.13 18.29 32.28
CA PRO A 143 -1.29 18.67 32.26
C PRO A 143 -1.60 19.63 31.07
N VAL A 144 -2.79 19.71 30.47
CA VAL A 144 -4.09 20.14 31.00
C VAL A 144 -5.17 19.73 29.98
N THR A 145 -6.01 18.74 30.29
CA THR A 145 -7.12 18.29 29.42
C THR A 145 -8.47 18.82 29.89
N TYR A 146 -8.52 20.11 30.24
CA TYR A 146 -9.77 20.83 30.45
C TYR A 146 -9.63 22.27 29.98
N SER A 147 -9.76 22.48 28.67
CA SER A 147 -10.14 23.77 28.08
C SER A 147 -10.62 23.52 26.65
N PHE A 148 -11.65 24.25 26.23
CA PHE A 148 -12.26 24.26 24.88
C PHE A 148 -11.31 24.63 23.71
N ILE A 149 -10.00 24.50 23.91
CA ILE A 149 -8.93 24.73 22.94
C ILE A 149 -8.87 23.59 21.91
N ASP A 150 -9.25 22.36 22.24
CA ASP A 150 -9.19 21.23 21.30
C ASP A 150 -10.12 21.39 20.10
N LEU A 151 -11.28 22.05 20.27
CA LEU A 151 -12.17 22.32 19.14
C LEU A 151 -11.58 23.42 18.23
N GLY A 152 -10.87 24.40 18.81
CA GLY A 152 -10.18 25.47 18.10
C GLY A 152 -8.86 25.02 17.46
N GLN A 153 -8.13 24.10 18.08
CA GLN A 153 -6.97 23.41 17.50
C GLN A 153 -7.40 22.38 16.48
N TRP A 154 -8.48 21.64 16.66
CA TRP A 154 -9.04 20.76 15.63
C TRP A 154 -9.55 21.55 14.42
N PHE A 155 -10.24 22.68 14.65
CA PHE A 155 -10.68 23.57 13.56
C PHE A 155 -9.52 24.31 12.91
N GLY A 156 -8.53 24.76 13.70
CA GLY A 156 -7.28 25.35 13.24
C GLY A 156 -6.39 24.35 12.49
N GLU A 157 -6.31 23.11 12.94
CA GLU A 157 -5.66 21.99 12.26
C GLU A 157 -6.43 21.60 11.00
N LYS A 158 -7.76 21.63 10.98
CA LYS A 158 -8.54 21.39 9.77
C LYS A 158 -8.43 22.54 8.77
N MET A 159 -8.31 23.78 9.23
CA MET A 159 -8.05 24.95 8.40
C MET A 159 -6.61 24.98 7.89
N ASP A 160 -5.63 24.63 8.72
CA ASP A 160 -4.23 24.46 8.32
C ASP A 160 -4.08 23.23 7.43
N GLU A 161 -4.80 22.12 7.63
CA GLU A 161 -4.85 20.94 6.75
C GLU A 161 -5.54 21.25 5.41
N VAL A 162 -6.44 22.24 5.37
CA VAL A 162 -7.05 22.76 4.13
C VAL A 162 -6.15 23.78 3.44
N SER A 163 -5.35 24.60 4.16
CA SER A 163 -4.41 25.55 3.56
C SER A 163 -3.02 24.98 3.25
N SER A 164 -2.60 23.94 3.97
CA SER A 164 -1.36 23.17 3.79
C SER A 164 -1.54 21.96 2.89
N ARG A 165 -2.75 21.76 2.33
CA ARG A 165 -3.12 20.59 1.52
C ARG A 165 -2.07 20.34 0.45
N ALA A 166 -1.33 19.28 0.73
CA ALA A 166 -0.01 18.98 0.25
C ALA A 166 0.01 18.81 -1.26
N THR A 167 1.12 19.21 -1.89
CA THR A 167 1.44 18.92 -3.28
C THR A 167 1.15 17.46 -3.67
N LYS A 168 1.23 16.51 -2.73
CA LYS A 168 0.82 15.11 -2.88
C LYS A 168 -0.68 14.94 -3.19
N THR A 169 -1.58 15.56 -2.43
CA THR A 169 -3.04 15.48 -2.67
C THR A 169 -3.39 16.08 -4.04
N ILE A 170 -2.76 17.19 -4.40
CA ILE A 170 -2.93 17.81 -5.72
C ILE A 170 -2.43 16.86 -6.82
N LYS A 171 -1.27 16.21 -6.63
CA LYS A 171 -0.72 15.22 -7.55
C LYS A 171 -1.61 13.99 -7.73
N GLU A 172 -2.13 13.45 -6.64
CA GLU A 172 -3.05 12.30 -6.66
C GLU A 172 -4.36 12.66 -7.38
N ALA A 173 -4.94 13.82 -7.06
CA ALA A 173 -6.13 14.32 -7.75
C ALA A 173 -5.86 14.52 -9.26
N MET A 174 -4.73 15.13 -9.63
CA MET A 174 -4.34 15.27 -11.04
C MET A 174 -4.18 13.92 -11.74
N GLY A 175 -3.54 12.96 -11.08
CA GLY A 175 -3.39 11.60 -11.59
C GLY A 175 -4.75 10.95 -11.86
N TRP A 176 -5.67 11.07 -10.91
CA TRP A 176 -7.04 10.57 -11.02
C TRP A 176 -7.82 11.27 -12.16
N PHE A 177 -7.76 12.60 -12.26
CA PHE A 177 -8.39 13.34 -13.35
C PHE A 177 -7.82 12.96 -14.72
N ASN A 178 -6.49 12.78 -14.81
CA ASN A 178 -5.81 12.35 -16.02
C ASN A 178 -6.26 10.95 -16.44
N GLU A 179 -6.42 10.03 -15.50
CA GLU A 179 -6.92 8.67 -15.75
C GLU A 179 -8.37 8.68 -16.25
N LYS A 180 -9.27 9.44 -15.59
CA LYS A 180 -10.68 9.55 -16.04
C LYS A 180 -10.82 10.28 -17.38
N ARG A 181 -9.95 11.26 -17.65
CA ARG A 181 -9.82 11.87 -18.98
C ARG A 181 -9.41 10.83 -20.01
N LEU A 182 -8.37 10.04 -19.76
CA LEU A 182 -7.87 9.03 -20.71
C LEU A 182 -8.93 7.95 -20.98
N TYR A 183 -9.62 7.50 -19.93
CA TYR A 183 -10.79 6.64 -20.06
C TYR A 183 -11.84 7.24 -21.00
N TRP A 184 -12.19 8.52 -20.84
CA TRP A 184 -13.16 9.18 -21.74
C TRP A 184 -12.61 9.37 -23.16
N VAL A 185 -11.32 9.65 -23.34
CA VAL A 185 -10.71 9.76 -24.67
C VAL A 185 -10.95 8.47 -25.46
N TRP A 186 -10.76 7.30 -24.83
CA TRP A 186 -10.95 6.02 -25.50
C TRP A 186 -12.40 5.55 -25.52
N GLY A 187 -13.11 5.62 -24.41
CA GLY A 187 -14.52 5.22 -24.32
C GLY A 187 -15.46 6.14 -25.09
N GLY A 188 -15.23 7.45 -25.01
CA GLY A 188 -15.92 8.46 -25.82
C GLY A 188 -15.51 8.39 -27.28
N GLY A 189 -14.25 8.08 -27.59
CA GLY A 189 -13.80 7.76 -28.94
C GLY A 189 -14.58 6.58 -29.53
N PHE A 190 -14.66 5.47 -28.80
CA PHE A 190 -15.43 4.29 -29.19
C PHE A 190 -16.90 4.62 -29.43
N LEU A 191 -17.53 5.34 -28.50
CA LEU A 191 -18.92 5.78 -28.62
C LEU A 191 -19.16 6.61 -29.89
N LYS A 192 -18.29 7.60 -30.18
CA LYS A 192 -18.40 8.44 -31.38
C LYS A 192 -18.23 7.62 -32.64
N THR A 193 -17.27 6.71 -32.69
CA THR A 193 -17.08 5.82 -33.84
C THR A 193 -18.34 4.99 -34.10
N VAL A 194 -18.97 4.44 -33.05
CA VAL A 194 -20.24 3.71 -33.20
C VAL A 194 -21.36 4.61 -33.71
N LEU A 195 -21.49 5.83 -33.20
CA LEU A 195 -22.51 6.79 -33.64
C LEU A 195 -22.31 7.20 -35.10
N GLU A 196 -21.07 7.38 -35.56
CA GLU A 196 -20.74 7.77 -36.93
C GLU A 196 -21.00 6.65 -37.96
N LEU A 197 -21.12 5.39 -37.52
CA LEU A 197 -21.52 4.27 -38.37
C LEU A 197 -23.03 4.17 -38.59
N LEU A 198 -23.83 4.85 -37.77
CA LEU A 198 -25.28 4.81 -37.89
C LEU A 198 -25.78 5.81 -38.94
N PRO A 199 -26.89 5.50 -39.64
CA PRO A 199 -27.52 6.45 -40.54
C PRO A 199 -27.89 7.76 -39.82
N PRO A 200 -27.71 8.94 -40.43
CA PRO A 200 -28.03 10.23 -39.80
C PRO A 200 -29.51 10.38 -39.39
N ASP A 201 -30.41 9.65 -40.05
CA ASP A 201 -31.85 9.59 -39.82
C ASP A 201 -32.25 8.54 -38.78
N PHE A 202 -31.29 7.82 -38.19
CA PHE A 202 -31.56 6.84 -37.15
C PHE A 202 -31.85 7.53 -35.80
N PHE A 203 -33.13 7.63 -35.43
CA PHE A 203 -33.59 8.23 -34.16
C PHE A 203 -32.91 9.59 -33.86
N ASN A 204 -32.27 9.73 -32.70
CA ASN A 204 -31.63 10.96 -32.25
C ASN A 204 -30.10 10.95 -32.47
N VAL A 205 -29.57 10.18 -33.43
CA VAL A 205 -28.11 10.00 -33.63
C VAL A 205 -27.37 11.32 -33.85
N SER A 206 -27.92 12.27 -34.61
CA SER A 206 -27.28 13.58 -34.84
C SER A 206 -27.08 14.35 -33.53
N ASP A 207 -28.12 14.36 -32.71
CA ASP A 207 -28.13 15.01 -31.39
C ASP A 207 -27.21 14.29 -30.42
N ALA A 208 -27.29 12.94 -30.37
CA ALA A 208 -26.41 12.10 -29.57
C ALA A 208 -24.94 12.29 -29.92
N THR A 209 -24.62 12.43 -31.21
CA THR A 209 -23.25 12.69 -31.70
C THR A 209 -22.75 14.06 -31.24
N THR A 210 -23.61 15.08 -31.31
CA THR A 210 -23.28 16.43 -30.81
C THR A 210 -22.99 16.42 -29.31
N VAL A 211 -23.84 15.75 -28.53
CA VAL A 211 -23.68 15.62 -27.07
C VAL A 211 -22.43 14.79 -26.73
N ALA A 212 -22.18 13.67 -27.41
CA ALA A 212 -21.00 12.84 -27.17
C ALA A 212 -19.67 13.56 -27.49
N LYS A 213 -19.69 14.55 -28.40
CA LYS A 213 -18.53 15.40 -28.74
C LYS A 213 -18.37 16.61 -27.81
N SER A 214 -19.38 16.95 -27.01
CA SER A 214 -19.35 18.15 -26.15
C SER A 214 -18.20 18.17 -25.14
N PRO A 215 -17.71 17.03 -24.60
CA PRO A 215 -16.57 17.04 -23.67
C PRO A 215 -15.22 17.30 -24.36
N ASP A 216 -15.12 17.16 -25.68
CA ASP A 216 -13.84 17.13 -26.41
C ASP A 216 -12.97 18.38 -26.21
N PRO A 217 -13.52 19.61 -26.28
CA PRO A 217 -12.73 20.81 -26.03
C PRO A 217 -12.16 20.84 -24.61
N TYR A 218 -12.91 20.33 -23.63
CA TYR A 218 -12.50 20.29 -22.23
C TYR A 218 -11.45 19.20 -21.99
N THR A 219 -11.68 17.99 -22.51
CA THR A 219 -10.70 16.90 -22.40
C THR A 219 -9.42 17.22 -23.17
N GLY A 220 -9.52 17.93 -24.29
CA GLY A 220 -8.37 18.45 -25.03
C GLY A 220 -7.62 19.54 -24.27
N ALA A 221 -8.31 20.50 -23.63
CA ALA A 221 -7.66 21.50 -22.79
C ALA A 221 -6.98 20.87 -21.56
N LEU A 222 -7.66 19.91 -20.91
CA LEU A 222 -7.12 19.14 -19.79
C LEU A 222 -5.96 18.22 -20.21
N SER A 223 -5.85 17.84 -21.49
CA SER A 223 -4.81 16.92 -21.95
C SER A 223 -3.43 17.55 -21.87
N TRP A 224 -3.26 18.83 -22.14
CA TRP A 224 -1.99 19.53 -21.98
C TRP A 224 -1.90 20.29 -20.65
N GLY A 225 -3.01 20.87 -20.19
CA GLY A 225 -3.06 21.69 -18.98
C GLY A 225 -2.67 20.92 -17.71
N LEU A 226 -3.16 19.68 -17.56
CA LEU A 226 -2.81 18.84 -16.41
C LEU A 226 -1.32 18.46 -16.40
N TYR A 227 -0.74 18.15 -17.56
CA TYR A 227 0.69 17.83 -17.64
C TYR A 227 1.58 19.05 -17.39
N TYR A 228 1.27 20.23 -17.95
CA TYR A 228 2.05 21.43 -17.62
C TYR A 228 1.90 21.81 -16.15
N PHE A 229 0.71 21.69 -15.57
CA PHE A 229 0.53 22.00 -14.16
C PHE A 229 1.32 21.01 -13.28
N ARG A 230 1.21 19.70 -13.52
CA ARG A 230 1.99 18.67 -12.81
C ARG A 230 3.50 18.84 -13.01
N GLY A 231 3.92 19.13 -14.24
CA GLY A 231 5.31 19.38 -14.59
C GLY A 231 5.84 20.63 -13.90
N SER A 232 5.07 21.72 -13.88
CA SER A 232 5.43 22.97 -13.21
C SER A 232 5.57 22.79 -11.70
N LEU A 233 4.71 21.98 -11.06
CA LEU A 233 4.83 21.65 -9.65
C LEU A 233 6.10 20.84 -9.36
N ASN A 234 6.40 19.83 -10.19
CA ASN A 234 7.63 19.04 -10.03
C ASN A 234 8.89 19.87 -10.29
N LEU A 235 8.84 20.76 -11.28
CA LEU A 235 9.95 21.65 -11.62
C LEU A 235 10.15 22.69 -10.53
N PHE A 236 9.07 23.26 -10.02
CA PHE A 236 9.10 24.18 -8.87
C PHE A 236 9.72 23.50 -7.65
N LEU A 237 9.32 22.27 -7.31
CA LEU A 237 9.93 21.52 -6.21
C LEU A 237 11.42 21.25 -6.46
N LEU A 238 11.79 20.85 -7.68
CA LEU A 238 13.19 20.64 -8.03
C LEU A 238 14.01 21.92 -7.85
N LEU A 239 13.54 23.05 -8.37
CA LEU A 239 14.22 24.35 -8.28
C LEU A 239 14.25 24.86 -6.83
N LYS A 240 13.14 24.75 -6.10
CA LYS A 240 13.02 25.10 -4.68
C LYS A 240 14.09 24.39 -3.84
N HIS A 241 14.28 23.10 -4.05
CA HIS A 241 15.26 22.30 -3.30
C HIS A 241 16.68 22.39 -3.89
N THR A 242 16.86 22.95 -5.09
CA THR A 242 18.20 23.16 -5.69
C THR A 242 18.79 24.51 -5.32
N ILE A 243 17.99 25.58 -5.44
CA ILE A 243 18.41 26.97 -5.25
C ILE A 243 18.32 27.31 -3.76
N LYS A 244 19.45 27.75 -3.19
CA LYS A 244 19.50 28.19 -1.79
C LYS A 244 18.61 29.42 -1.61
N GLY A 245 17.69 29.36 -0.65
CA GLY A 245 16.79 30.47 -0.33
C GLY A 245 16.26 30.38 1.11
N PRO A 246 15.53 31.41 1.58
CA PRO A 246 15.03 31.49 2.96
C PRO A 246 14.00 30.40 3.31
N TRP A 247 13.45 29.70 2.32
CA TRP A 247 12.57 28.56 2.53
C TRP A 247 13.33 27.31 2.96
N MET A 248 14.64 27.19 2.66
CA MET A 248 15.45 26.01 2.88
C MET A 248 15.92 25.93 4.33
N SER A 249 15.91 24.73 4.92
CA SER A 249 16.50 24.55 6.25
C SER A 249 18.01 24.79 6.22
N GLU A 250 18.60 25.16 7.35
CA GLU A 250 20.04 25.40 7.44
C GLU A 250 20.83 24.15 7.01
N GLU A 251 20.36 22.97 7.41
CA GLU A 251 20.93 21.68 7.07
C GLU A 251 20.86 21.39 5.57
N GLU A 252 19.70 21.56 4.92
CA GLU A 252 19.59 21.41 3.46
C GLU A 252 20.43 22.48 2.74
N SER A 253 20.52 23.69 3.30
CA SER A 253 21.29 24.80 2.72
C SER A 253 22.80 24.55 2.73
N SER A 254 23.27 23.72 3.66
CA SER A 254 24.68 23.35 3.82
C SER A 254 25.15 22.32 2.78
N THR A 255 24.23 21.53 2.22
CA THR A 255 24.54 20.57 1.15
C THR A 255 24.88 21.28 -0.17
N PRO A 256 25.94 20.87 -0.89
CA PRO A 256 26.26 21.41 -2.21
C PRO A 256 25.07 21.34 -3.18
N TRP A 257 24.86 22.42 -3.95
CA TRP A 257 23.72 22.53 -4.87
C TRP A 257 23.66 21.39 -5.90
N THR A 258 24.82 20.86 -6.32
CA THR A 258 24.92 19.73 -7.26
C THR A 258 24.31 18.46 -6.68
N GLN A 259 24.60 18.15 -5.43
CA GLN A 259 24.04 16.99 -4.74
C GLN A 259 22.54 17.17 -4.51
N ARG A 260 22.08 18.38 -4.14
CA ARG A 260 20.65 18.68 -4.02
C ARG A 260 19.93 18.51 -5.35
N PHE A 261 20.49 19.05 -6.43
CA PHE A 261 19.94 18.91 -7.77
C PHE A 261 19.84 17.44 -8.17
N LEU A 262 20.93 16.67 -8.05
CA LEU A 262 20.95 15.25 -8.41
C LEU A 262 19.94 14.44 -7.61
N THR A 263 19.81 14.72 -6.31
CA THR A 263 18.83 14.07 -5.43
C THR A 263 17.40 14.35 -5.91
N GLN A 264 17.07 15.61 -6.19
CA GLN A 264 15.74 16.00 -6.67
C GLN A 264 15.46 15.54 -8.10
N TRP A 265 16.50 15.52 -8.95
CA TRP A 265 16.44 15.02 -10.30
C TRP A 265 16.13 13.53 -10.33
N ASN A 266 16.85 12.72 -9.54
CA ASN A 266 16.60 11.28 -9.46
C ASN A 266 15.17 10.96 -9.02
N GLN A 267 14.59 11.77 -8.14
CA GLN A 267 13.20 11.61 -7.70
C GLN A 267 12.13 12.03 -8.73
N ARG A 268 12.48 12.83 -9.75
CA ARG A 268 11.48 13.53 -10.60
C ARG A 268 11.72 13.45 -12.09
N LYS A 269 12.90 13.00 -12.53
CA LYS A 269 13.32 13.02 -13.95
C LYS A 269 12.30 12.37 -14.87
N PHE A 270 11.78 11.20 -14.51
CA PHE A 270 10.78 10.49 -15.32
C PHE A 270 9.47 11.27 -15.42
N THR A 271 8.96 11.78 -14.29
CA THR A 271 7.74 12.59 -14.28
C THR A 271 7.92 13.90 -15.04
N LEU A 272 9.04 14.60 -14.85
CA LEU A 272 9.33 15.87 -15.53
C LEU A 272 9.44 15.69 -17.04
N LEU A 273 10.17 14.66 -17.46
CA LEU A 273 10.39 14.38 -18.87
C LEU A 273 9.08 13.93 -19.55
N ASN A 274 8.33 13.05 -18.89
CA ASN A 274 6.99 12.65 -19.33
C ASN A 274 6.06 13.85 -19.46
N ASP A 275 5.96 14.69 -18.43
CA ASP A 275 5.06 15.85 -18.39
C ASP A 275 5.41 16.87 -19.47
N PHE A 276 6.70 17.14 -19.67
CA PHE A 276 7.14 18.09 -20.67
C PHE A 276 6.82 17.63 -22.10
N VAL A 277 7.13 16.37 -22.41
CA VAL A 277 6.92 15.78 -23.74
C VAL A 277 5.42 15.68 -24.04
N TRP A 278 4.62 15.14 -23.12
CA TRP A 278 3.17 15.04 -23.30
C TRP A 278 2.46 16.38 -23.31
N ALA A 279 2.81 17.32 -22.43
CA ALA A 279 2.18 18.64 -22.42
C ALA A 279 2.42 19.36 -23.75
N THR A 280 3.66 19.33 -24.25
CA THR A 280 4.02 19.98 -25.51
C THR A 280 3.36 19.29 -26.71
N GLY A 281 3.41 17.96 -26.75
CA GLY A 281 2.75 17.17 -27.79
C GLY A 281 1.24 17.40 -27.83
N ASN A 282 0.56 17.32 -26.69
CA ASN A 282 -0.87 17.57 -26.58
C ASN A 282 -1.25 19.02 -26.91
N CYS A 283 -0.41 20.00 -26.53
CA CYS A 283 -0.61 21.40 -26.85
C CYS A 283 -0.53 21.63 -28.37
N LEU A 284 0.46 21.04 -29.05
CA LEU A 284 0.57 21.06 -30.51
C LEU A 284 -0.63 20.38 -31.17
N CYS A 285 -1.04 19.20 -30.68
CA CYS A 285 -2.24 18.52 -31.17
C CYS A 285 -3.51 19.35 -30.99
N TYR A 286 -3.62 20.13 -29.90
CA TYR A 286 -4.80 20.92 -29.58
C TYR A 286 -4.90 22.25 -30.34
N PHE A 287 -3.78 22.96 -30.55
CA PHE A 287 -3.79 24.28 -31.19
C PHE A 287 -3.37 24.27 -32.66
N VAL A 288 -2.49 23.35 -33.06
CA VAL A 288 -1.80 23.41 -34.37
C VAL A 288 -2.20 22.25 -35.27
N LEU A 289 -2.13 21.01 -34.76
CA LEU A 289 -2.39 19.80 -35.53
C LEU A 289 -3.87 19.36 -35.42
N THR A 290 -4.78 20.33 -35.38
CA THR A 290 -6.23 20.08 -35.38
C THR A 290 -6.82 20.16 -36.78
N GLY A 291 -7.94 19.48 -37.00
CA GLY A 291 -8.76 19.59 -38.20
C GLY A 291 -8.67 18.39 -39.15
N LYS A 292 -9.38 18.49 -40.28
CA LYS A 292 -9.46 17.43 -41.30
C LYS A 292 -8.24 17.49 -42.23
N GLY A 293 -7.87 16.34 -42.79
CA GLY A 293 -6.79 16.23 -43.78
C GLY A 293 -5.41 16.08 -43.14
N THR A 294 -4.40 16.66 -43.78
CA THR A 294 -2.97 16.43 -43.45
C THR A 294 -2.56 16.90 -42.06
N LEU A 295 -3.26 17.85 -41.44
CA LEU A 295 -2.94 18.31 -40.08
C LEU A 295 -3.32 17.29 -39.01
N GLY A 296 -4.52 16.69 -39.12
CA GLY A 296 -4.95 15.61 -38.22
C GLY A 296 -4.03 14.39 -38.32
N THR A 297 -3.65 14.03 -39.55
CA THR A 297 -2.62 13.02 -39.86
C THR A 297 -1.33 13.21 -39.05
N TRP A 298 -0.79 14.43 -39.03
CA TRP A 298 0.43 14.72 -38.28
C TRP A 298 0.21 14.66 -36.77
N GLY A 299 -0.99 15.01 -36.29
CA GLY A 299 -1.39 14.81 -34.89
C GLY A 299 -1.39 13.34 -34.48
N ASP A 300 -1.88 12.45 -35.35
CA ASP A 300 -1.86 11.00 -35.12
C ASP A 300 -0.42 10.45 -35.07
N PHE A 301 0.44 10.86 -36.03
CA PHE A 301 1.86 10.47 -36.02
C PHE A 301 2.58 10.95 -34.76
N LEU A 302 2.32 12.20 -34.35
CA LEU A 302 2.87 12.74 -33.11
C LEU A 302 2.41 11.92 -31.91
N THR A 303 1.14 11.52 -31.87
CA THR A 303 0.61 10.67 -30.78
C THR A 303 1.27 9.29 -30.75
N ILE A 304 1.51 8.66 -31.91
CA ILE A 304 2.30 7.41 -31.98
C ILE A 304 3.71 7.62 -31.42
N ALA A 305 4.37 8.73 -31.79
CA ALA A 305 5.70 9.04 -31.29
C ALA A 305 5.72 9.25 -29.76
N LEU A 306 4.69 9.90 -29.20
CA LEU A 306 4.52 10.07 -27.75
C LEU A 306 4.30 8.72 -27.04
N LEU A 307 3.51 7.81 -27.62
CA LEU A 307 3.30 6.47 -27.07
C LEU A 307 4.57 5.61 -27.15
N ALA A 308 5.34 5.71 -28.23
CA ALA A 308 6.65 5.04 -28.34
C ALA A 308 7.63 5.58 -27.28
N PHE A 309 7.58 6.88 -27.03
CA PHE A 309 8.36 7.53 -25.98
C PHE A 309 7.95 7.03 -24.57
N ASP A 310 6.67 6.82 -24.29
CA ASP A 310 6.20 6.23 -23.02
C ASP A 310 6.76 4.83 -22.80
N ILE A 311 6.81 4.00 -23.84
CA ILE A 311 7.42 2.67 -23.76
C ILE A 311 8.90 2.79 -23.40
N ALA A 312 9.63 3.70 -24.06
CA ALA A 312 11.05 3.92 -23.78
C ALA A 312 11.29 4.40 -22.34
N LEU A 313 10.45 5.33 -21.83
CA LEU A 313 10.53 5.77 -20.44
C LEU A 313 10.20 4.65 -19.45
N ALA A 314 9.15 3.87 -19.71
CA ALA A 314 8.74 2.77 -18.83
C ALA A 314 9.81 1.68 -18.75
N VAL A 315 10.47 1.36 -19.88
CA VAL A 315 11.60 0.43 -19.91
C VAL A 315 12.82 1.00 -19.17
N TRP A 316 13.11 2.29 -19.32
CA TRP A 316 14.20 2.92 -18.58
C TRP A 316 13.92 2.91 -17.06
N ASP A 317 12.73 3.31 -16.63
CA ASP A 317 12.32 3.27 -15.22
C ASP A 317 12.40 1.83 -14.67
N PHE A 318 11.97 0.83 -15.45
CA PHE A 318 12.09 -0.58 -15.07
C PHE A 318 13.54 -1.02 -14.80
N GLU A 319 14.45 -0.76 -15.74
CA GLU A 319 15.86 -1.16 -15.59
C GLU A 319 16.56 -0.42 -14.44
N GLU A 320 16.21 0.83 -14.19
CA GLU A 320 16.76 1.59 -13.06
C GLU A 320 16.28 1.02 -11.72
N ASN A 321 14.98 0.79 -11.55
CA ASN A 321 14.44 0.20 -10.32
C ASN A 321 14.98 -1.22 -10.10
N ARG A 322 15.11 -2.02 -11.16
CA ARG A 322 15.72 -3.36 -11.10
C ARG A 322 17.16 -3.31 -10.62
N THR A 323 17.95 -2.40 -11.18
CA THR A 323 19.36 -2.22 -10.80
C THR A 323 19.48 -1.80 -9.33
N GLN A 324 18.61 -0.88 -8.89
CA GLN A 324 18.57 -0.45 -7.50
C GLN A 324 18.23 -1.60 -6.54
N PHE A 325 17.18 -2.36 -6.87
CA PHE A 325 16.77 -3.52 -6.09
C PHE A 325 17.88 -4.57 -5.96
N LEU A 326 18.56 -4.92 -7.06
CA LEU A 326 19.66 -5.88 -7.03
C LEU A 326 20.82 -5.40 -6.15
N LYS A 327 21.12 -4.09 -6.19
CA LYS A 327 22.13 -3.49 -5.33
C LYS A 327 21.74 -3.55 -3.85
N GLU A 328 20.50 -3.23 -3.51
CA GLU A 328 20.00 -3.32 -2.13
C GLU A 328 20.01 -4.77 -1.62
N MET A 329 19.63 -5.74 -2.45
CA MET A 329 19.68 -7.17 -2.10
C MET A 329 21.11 -7.64 -1.84
N GLN A 330 22.08 -7.20 -2.65
CA GLN A 330 23.49 -7.50 -2.45
C GLN A 330 24.04 -6.86 -1.16
N GLU A 331 23.60 -5.65 -0.82
CA GLU A 331 23.95 -4.98 0.45
C GLU A 331 23.42 -5.77 1.66
N TYR A 332 22.16 -6.25 1.62
CA TYR A 332 21.62 -7.15 2.64
C TYR A 332 22.40 -8.47 2.76
N ASP A 333 22.68 -9.13 1.64
CA ASP A 333 23.42 -10.40 1.62
C ASP A 333 24.81 -10.27 2.25
N ARG A 334 25.51 -9.18 1.93
CA ARG A 334 26.83 -8.90 2.50
C ARG A 334 26.75 -8.71 4.02
N GLU A 335 25.87 -7.84 4.50
CA GLU A 335 25.79 -7.51 5.93
C GLU A 335 25.27 -8.67 6.77
N ILE A 336 24.30 -9.44 6.26
CA ILE A 336 23.87 -10.70 6.88
C ILE A 336 25.05 -11.66 7.00
N GLY A 337 25.88 -11.77 5.96
CA GLY A 337 27.10 -12.59 5.98
C GLY A 337 28.11 -12.13 7.03
N GLU A 338 28.38 -10.82 7.10
CA GLU A 338 29.29 -10.22 8.08
C GLU A 338 28.84 -10.49 9.52
N ILE A 339 27.55 -10.33 9.82
CA ILE A 339 27.01 -10.58 11.16
C ILE A 339 27.05 -12.08 11.51
N LYS A 340 26.73 -12.97 10.56
CA LYS A 340 26.83 -14.41 10.79
C LYS A 340 28.27 -14.84 11.13
N GLU A 341 29.26 -14.24 10.47
CA GLU A 341 30.68 -14.47 10.80
C GLU A 341 31.06 -13.92 12.18
N LEU A 342 30.52 -12.77 12.60
CA LEU A 342 30.74 -12.22 13.95
C LEU A 342 30.12 -13.10 15.04
N ILE A 343 28.89 -13.57 14.82
CA ILE A 343 28.19 -14.52 15.71
C ILE A 343 29.02 -15.80 15.84
N LYS A 344 29.50 -16.35 14.71
CA LYS A 344 30.31 -17.56 14.69
C LYS A 344 31.61 -17.39 15.48
N LYS A 345 32.33 -16.28 15.29
CA LYS A 345 33.58 -15.99 16.01
C LYS A 345 33.39 -15.95 17.53
N ILE A 346 32.31 -15.34 18.01
CA ILE A 346 32.03 -15.27 19.45
C ILE A 346 31.59 -16.64 19.99
N ASN A 347 30.77 -17.39 19.24
CA ASN A 347 30.36 -18.74 19.66
C ASN A 347 31.53 -19.74 19.71
N GLU A 348 32.55 -19.54 18.88
CA GLU A 348 33.76 -20.38 18.83
C GLU A 348 34.81 -19.96 19.88
N ASP A 349 34.64 -18.82 20.56
CA ASP A 349 35.54 -18.37 21.62
C ASP A 349 35.14 -18.94 22.99
N PRO A 350 35.90 -19.89 23.55
CA PRO A 350 35.58 -20.49 24.85
C PRO A 350 35.83 -19.54 26.03
N GLU A 351 36.53 -18.42 25.84
CA GLU A 351 36.81 -17.42 26.88
C GLU A 351 35.86 -16.21 26.82
N ALA A 352 34.77 -16.30 26.03
CA ALA A 352 33.86 -15.19 25.80
C ALA A 352 33.32 -14.56 27.10
N ASP A 353 33.58 -13.27 27.28
CA ASP A 353 33.19 -12.54 28.49
C ASP A 353 31.70 -12.17 28.51
N GLU A 354 31.20 -11.67 29.65
CA GLU A 354 29.79 -11.24 29.78
C GLU A 354 29.43 -10.11 28.79
N THR A 355 30.41 -9.30 28.38
CA THR A 355 30.23 -8.23 27.39
C THR A 355 30.05 -8.81 25.99
N GLU A 356 30.80 -9.85 25.65
CA GLU A 356 30.72 -10.57 24.39
C GLU A 356 29.43 -11.36 24.27
N GLN A 357 28.93 -11.94 25.37
CA GLN A 357 27.60 -12.54 25.40
C GLN A 357 26.49 -11.51 25.16
N LYS A 358 26.60 -10.31 25.74
CA LYS A 358 25.68 -9.20 25.45
C LYS A 358 25.74 -8.77 23.98
N ARG A 359 26.95 -8.68 23.41
CA ARG A 359 27.14 -8.38 21.97
C ARG A 359 26.58 -9.47 21.07
N LEU A 360 26.73 -10.73 21.45
CA LEU A 360 26.18 -11.87 20.73
C LEU A 360 24.65 -11.76 20.63
N LYS A 361 23.97 -11.46 21.74
CA LYS A 361 22.53 -11.22 21.75
C LYS A 361 22.14 -10.07 20.81
N GLU A 362 22.91 -8.97 20.85
CA GLU A 362 22.71 -7.83 19.96
C GLU A 362 22.89 -8.18 18.47
N TYR A 363 23.88 -9.00 18.13
CA TYR A 363 24.08 -9.48 16.76
C TYR A 363 22.94 -10.38 16.27
N TYR A 364 22.37 -11.22 17.14
CA TYR A 364 21.18 -12.00 16.78
C TYR A 364 19.98 -11.10 16.47
N LEU A 365 19.76 -10.03 17.24
CA LEU A 365 18.69 -9.05 16.98
C LEU A 365 18.91 -8.33 15.65
N GLN A 366 20.14 -7.86 15.40
CA GLN A 366 20.51 -7.23 14.14
C GLN A 366 20.29 -8.17 12.94
N LEU A 367 20.72 -9.43 13.07
CA LEU A 367 20.54 -10.44 12.04
C LEU A 367 19.05 -10.66 11.74
N GLN A 368 18.22 -10.80 12.77
CA GLN A 368 16.78 -10.97 12.61
C GLN A 368 16.13 -9.76 11.93
N GLY A 369 16.49 -8.54 12.34
CA GLY A 369 16.03 -7.30 11.72
C GLY A 369 16.41 -7.22 10.23
N LEU A 370 17.65 -7.53 9.89
CA LEU A 370 18.13 -7.55 8.50
C LEU A 370 17.42 -8.61 7.65
N GLU A 371 17.28 -9.85 8.14
CA GLU A 371 16.61 -10.92 7.38
C GLU A 371 15.14 -10.58 7.10
N LYS A 372 14.44 -9.96 8.05
CA LYS A 372 13.06 -9.50 7.84
C LYS A 372 12.99 -8.33 6.87
N ALA A 373 13.83 -7.31 7.02
CA ALA A 373 13.90 -6.17 6.10
C ALA A 373 14.19 -6.61 4.66
N ARG A 374 15.09 -7.59 4.49
CA ARG A 374 15.38 -8.21 3.19
C ARG A 374 14.15 -8.88 2.58
N ARG A 375 13.40 -9.69 3.35
CA ARG A 375 12.17 -10.34 2.87
C ARG A 375 11.13 -9.32 2.44
N GLN A 376 10.96 -8.24 3.21
CA GLN A 376 10.05 -7.16 2.86
C GLN A 376 10.46 -6.46 1.56
N CYS A 377 11.75 -6.14 1.40
CA CYS A 377 12.29 -5.57 0.16
C CYS A 377 12.02 -6.46 -1.05
N GLN A 378 12.20 -7.78 -0.93
CA GLN A 378 11.88 -8.74 -1.98
C GLN A 378 10.39 -8.74 -2.35
N LYS A 379 9.51 -8.69 -1.34
CA LYS A 379 8.06 -8.66 -1.52
C LYS A 379 7.62 -7.38 -2.25
N ASP A 380 8.12 -6.23 -1.81
CA ASP A 380 7.83 -4.94 -2.43
C ASP A 380 8.30 -4.89 -3.88
N TRP A 381 9.49 -5.44 -4.16
CA TRP A 381 10.00 -5.58 -5.53
C TRP A 381 9.10 -6.47 -6.39
N ASN A 382 8.63 -7.61 -5.88
CA ASN A 382 7.75 -8.49 -6.64
C ASN A 382 6.48 -7.76 -7.08
N TYR A 383 5.88 -6.95 -6.20
CA TYR A 383 4.71 -6.12 -6.55
C TYR A 383 5.05 -5.01 -7.54
N GLN A 384 6.15 -4.30 -7.34
CA GLN A 384 6.60 -3.25 -8.25
C GLN A 384 6.91 -3.81 -9.65
N ASN A 385 7.56 -4.96 -9.73
CA ASN A 385 7.90 -5.65 -10.97
C ASN A 385 6.64 -6.03 -11.77
N ILE A 386 5.62 -6.60 -11.11
CA ILE A 386 4.34 -6.90 -11.77
C ILE A 386 3.67 -5.62 -12.28
N ASN A 387 3.63 -4.56 -11.46
CA ASN A 387 3.04 -3.29 -11.84
C ASN A 387 3.77 -2.62 -13.02
N LEU A 388 5.11 -2.62 -13.02
CA LEU A 388 5.91 -2.07 -14.12
C LEU A 388 5.73 -2.88 -15.40
N ALA A 389 5.74 -4.21 -15.32
CA ALA A 389 5.48 -5.07 -16.47
C ALA A 389 4.08 -4.85 -17.05
N ALA A 390 3.06 -4.72 -16.20
CA ALA A 390 1.70 -4.39 -16.62
C ALA A 390 1.62 -3.02 -17.31
N ASN A 391 2.30 -2.00 -16.78
CA ASN A 391 2.33 -0.67 -17.39
C ASN A 391 3.03 -0.67 -18.76
N ILE A 392 4.13 -1.41 -18.91
CA ILE A 392 4.81 -1.60 -20.21
C ILE A 392 3.87 -2.31 -21.19
N GLY A 393 3.24 -3.40 -20.77
CA GLY A 393 2.28 -4.16 -21.59
C GLY A 393 1.10 -3.29 -22.04
N TYR A 394 0.56 -2.47 -21.14
CA TYR A 394 -0.48 -1.49 -21.46
C TYR A 394 0.00 -0.44 -22.47
N ALA A 395 1.18 0.15 -22.28
CA ALA A 395 1.72 1.16 -23.20
C ALA A 395 1.94 0.59 -24.61
N VAL A 396 2.49 -0.63 -24.71
CA VAL A 396 2.68 -1.35 -25.98
C VAL A 396 1.33 -1.65 -26.63
N GLY A 397 0.38 -2.21 -25.87
CA GLY A 397 -0.96 -2.52 -26.36
C GLY A 397 -1.69 -1.28 -26.87
N LEU A 398 -1.61 -0.18 -26.14
CA LEU A 398 -2.22 1.09 -26.52
C LEU A 398 -1.59 1.69 -27.78
N MET A 399 -0.25 1.63 -27.90
CA MET A 399 0.45 2.07 -29.11
C MET A 399 0.01 1.28 -30.35
N LEU A 400 -0.06 -0.06 -30.23
CA LEU A 400 -0.49 -0.93 -31.33
C LEU A 400 -1.95 -0.65 -31.72
N ALA A 401 -2.83 -0.53 -30.73
CA ALA A 401 -4.24 -0.21 -30.95
C ALA A 401 -4.41 1.17 -31.60
N PHE A 402 -3.70 2.19 -31.11
CA PHE A 402 -3.75 3.53 -31.66
C PHE A 402 -3.15 3.60 -33.07
N THR A 403 -2.10 2.81 -33.35
CA THR A 403 -1.55 2.70 -34.71
C THR A 403 -2.64 2.22 -35.67
N LEU A 404 -3.48 1.26 -35.31
CA LEU A 404 -4.61 0.83 -36.15
C LEU A 404 -5.62 1.95 -36.40
N VAL A 405 -5.87 2.82 -35.40
CA VAL A 405 -6.70 4.03 -35.57
C VAL A 405 -6.05 5.02 -36.54
N ALA A 406 -4.74 5.18 -36.42
CA ALA A 406 -3.89 6.14 -37.13
C ALA A 406 -3.31 5.61 -38.46
N LEU A 407 -3.74 4.44 -38.94
CA LEU A 407 -3.34 3.88 -40.24
C LEU A 407 -3.99 4.46 -41.54
N PRO A 408 -4.76 5.60 -41.58
CA PRO A 408 -5.27 6.15 -42.83
C PRO A 408 -4.24 6.52 -43.92
N PHE A 409 -2.94 6.35 -43.69
CA PHE A 409 -1.88 6.74 -44.64
C PHE A 409 -1.61 5.73 -45.75
N LEU A 410 -2.19 4.54 -45.66
CA LEU A 410 -2.10 3.55 -46.72
C LEU A 410 -3.28 3.75 -47.68
N PRO A 411 -3.11 3.58 -49.01
CA PRO A 411 -4.19 3.62 -49.99
C PRO A 411 -5.13 2.42 -49.79
N ILE A 412 -5.92 2.51 -48.73
CA ILE A 412 -6.84 1.50 -48.24
C ILE A 412 -8.24 1.89 -48.68
N THR A 413 -9.05 0.92 -49.06
CA THR A 413 -10.44 1.15 -49.43
C THR A 413 -11.23 1.69 -48.24
N GLY A 414 -12.21 2.57 -48.50
CA GLY A 414 -13.03 3.18 -47.45
C GLY A 414 -13.61 2.21 -46.41
N PRO A 415 -14.13 1.02 -46.80
CA PRO A 415 -14.61 0.02 -45.84
C PRO A 415 -13.53 -0.54 -44.91
N LEU A 416 -12.32 -0.80 -45.42
CA LEU A 416 -11.22 -1.34 -44.61
C LEU A 416 -10.68 -0.27 -43.66
N LEU A 417 -10.66 1.00 -44.06
CA LEU A 417 -10.32 2.13 -43.19
C LEU A 417 -11.25 2.18 -41.97
N ILE A 418 -12.57 2.09 -42.21
CA ILE A 418 -13.58 2.07 -41.17
C ILE A 418 -13.36 0.87 -40.23
N ALA A 419 -13.16 -0.33 -40.78
CA ALA A 419 -12.93 -1.53 -39.99
C ALA A 419 -11.68 -1.40 -39.09
N LEU A 420 -10.58 -0.86 -39.60
CA LEU A 420 -9.34 -0.66 -38.84
C LEU A 420 -9.51 0.40 -37.74
N SER A 421 -10.17 1.53 -38.04
CA SER A 421 -10.44 2.59 -37.08
C SER A 421 -11.35 2.12 -35.94
N VAL A 422 -12.41 1.37 -36.26
CA VAL A 422 -13.29 0.74 -35.27
C VAL A 422 -12.50 -0.24 -34.41
N THR A 423 -11.74 -1.13 -35.04
CA THR A 423 -10.94 -2.15 -34.34
C THR A 423 -9.93 -1.50 -33.40
N GLY A 424 -9.16 -0.52 -33.88
CA GLY A 424 -8.19 0.20 -33.07
C GLY A 424 -8.84 0.91 -31.88
N THR A 425 -9.99 1.56 -32.09
CA THR A 425 -10.70 2.28 -31.03
C THR A 425 -11.26 1.34 -29.97
N VAL A 426 -11.85 0.20 -30.40
CA VAL A 426 -12.30 -0.88 -29.50
C VAL A 426 -11.14 -1.43 -28.69
N LEU A 427 -9.98 -1.67 -29.33
CA LEU A 427 -8.78 -2.15 -28.64
C LEU A 427 -8.23 -1.12 -27.64
N CYS A 428 -8.17 0.17 -27.97
CA CYS A 428 -7.75 1.22 -27.04
C CYS A 428 -8.65 1.24 -25.79
N PHE A 429 -9.97 1.16 -25.98
CA PHE A 429 -10.92 1.09 -24.89
C PHE A 429 -10.74 -0.19 -24.06
N ALA A 430 -10.67 -1.35 -24.72
CA ALA A 430 -10.51 -2.64 -24.06
C ALA A 430 -9.21 -2.71 -23.25
N PHE A 431 -8.07 -2.30 -23.80
CA PHE A 431 -6.80 -2.25 -23.07
C PHE A 431 -6.83 -1.29 -21.89
N THR A 432 -7.56 -0.18 -21.99
CA THR A 432 -7.75 0.74 -20.85
C THR A 432 -8.53 0.08 -19.71
N VAL A 433 -9.64 -0.60 -20.03
CA VAL A 433 -10.44 -1.34 -19.03
C VAL A 433 -9.63 -2.49 -18.44
N ILE A 434 -8.90 -3.26 -19.25
CA ILE A 434 -8.03 -4.35 -18.79
C ILE A 434 -6.92 -3.82 -17.89
N ASN A 435 -6.28 -2.71 -18.24
CA ASN A 435 -5.23 -2.11 -17.40
C ASN A 435 -5.77 -1.68 -16.03
N ASN A 436 -6.96 -1.07 -15.98
CA ASN A 436 -7.62 -0.75 -14.73
C ASN A 436 -7.98 -2.01 -13.93
N ALA A 437 -8.42 -3.07 -14.62
CA ALA A 437 -8.68 -4.38 -14.02
C ALA A 437 -7.42 -4.98 -13.37
N VAL A 438 -6.30 -4.97 -14.09
CA VAL A 438 -5.00 -5.48 -13.65
C VAL A 438 -4.51 -4.70 -12.43
N LYS A 439 -4.60 -3.37 -12.44
CA LYS A 439 -4.21 -2.54 -11.28
C LYS A 439 -5.02 -2.88 -10.04
N GLY A 440 -6.35 -3.00 -10.16
CA GLY A 440 -7.20 -3.44 -9.05
C GLY A 440 -6.89 -4.88 -8.61
N GLY A 441 -6.60 -5.77 -9.55
CA GLY A 441 -6.21 -7.15 -9.28
C GLY A 441 -4.88 -7.27 -8.52
N ILE A 442 -3.90 -6.40 -8.79
CA ILE A 442 -2.63 -6.34 -8.05
C ILE A 442 -2.89 -5.97 -6.58
N GLU A 443 -3.78 -5.03 -6.29
CA GLU A 443 -4.13 -4.67 -4.90
C GLU A 443 -4.81 -5.82 -4.17
N ILE A 444 -5.72 -6.55 -4.84
CA ILE A 444 -6.35 -7.76 -4.30
C ILE A 444 -5.30 -8.85 -4.05
N TYR A 445 -4.36 -9.03 -4.98
CA TYR A 445 -3.28 -10.00 -4.85
C TYR A 445 -2.38 -9.69 -3.65
N LYS A 446 -2.06 -8.41 -3.40
CA LYS A 446 -1.33 -7.98 -2.20
C LYS A 446 -2.08 -8.37 -0.92
N ALA A 447 -3.39 -8.08 -0.85
CA ALA A 447 -4.21 -8.46 0.31
C ALA A 447 -4.30 -9.99 0.48
N TYR A 448 -4.34 -10.74 -0.62
CA TYR A 448 -4.33 -12.21 -0.61
C TYR A 448 -3.01 -12.78 -0.10
N GLU A 449 -1.87 -12.28 -0.57
CA GLU A 449 -0.54 -12.66 -0.07
C GLU A 449 -0.41 -12.34 1.43
N SER A 450 -0.82 -11.14 1.87
CA SER A 450 -0.84 -10.78 3.29
C SER A 450 -1.74 -11.69 4.13
N LYS A 451 -2.91 -12.10 3.60
CA LYS A 451 -3.76 -13.11 4.25
C LYS A 451 -3.03 -14.45 4.39
N LYS A 452 -2.37 -14.91 3.32
CA LYS A 452 -1.63 -16.19 3.31
C LYS A 452 -0.49 -16.17 4.33
N GLU A 453 0.24 -15.06 4.42
CA GLU A 453 1.28 -14.85 5.42
C GLU A 453 0.72 -14.88 6.84
N ALA A 454 -0.36 -14.12 7.12
CA ALA A 454 -1.00 -14.11 8.43
C ALA A 454 -1.53 -15.50 8.84
N GLN A 455 -2.08 -16.25 7.87
CA GLN A 455 -2.54 -17.62 8.11
C GLN A 455 -1.37 -18.59 8.35
N GLN A 456 -0.25 -18.42 7.66
CA GLN A 456 0.95 -19.21 7.91
C GLN A 456 1.54 -18.88 9.28
N ASP A 457 1.56 -17.62 9.66
CA ASP A 457 2.03 -17.17 10.98
C ASP A 457 1.15 -17.73 12.10
N TYR A 458 -0.19 -17.70 11.92
CA TYR A 458 -1.13 -18.38 12.81
C TYR A 458 -0.80 -19.88 12.99
N LYS A 459 -0.58 -20.61 11.88
CA LYS A 459 -0.23 -22.04 11.94
C LYS A 459 1.11 -22.29 12.61
N ASN A 460 2.11 -21.45 12.31
CA ASN A 460 3.43 -21.54 12.93
C ASN A 460 3.35 -21.31 14.44
N LYS A 461 2.57 -20.31 14.87
CA LYS A 461 2.35 -19.99 16.28
C LYS A 461 1.59 -21.08 17.03
N LEU A 462 0.61 -21.70 16.37
CA LEU A 462 -0.10 -22.85 16.92
C LEU A 462 0.82 -24.07 17.05
N ALA A 463 1.66 -24.34 16.05
CA ALA A 463 2.65 -25.41 16.12
C ALA A 463 3.71 -25.15 17.21
N GLU A 464 4.19 -23.90 17.35
CA GLU A 464 5.09 -23.47 18.42
C GLU A 464 4.45 -23.70 19.80
N PHE A 465 3.16 -23.35 19.96
CA PHE A 465 2.41 -23.60 21.18
C PHE A 465 2.34 -25.09 21.53
N HIS A 466 2.02 -25.95 20.56
CA HIS A 466 2.00 -27.41 20.75
C HIS A 466 3.38 -27.96 21.10
N GLU A 467 4.43 -27.50 20.42
CA GLU A 467 5.80 -27.92 20.69
C GLU A 467 6.23 -27.55 22.12
N LEU A 468 5.87 -26.35 22.59
CA LEU A 468 6.14 -25.90 23.95
C LEU A 468 5.40 -26.76 24.99
N LEU A 469 4.13 -27.08 24.76
CA LEU A 469 3.36 -27.97 25.64
C LEU A 469 3.91 -29.40 25.69
N LEU A 470 4.39 -29.91 24.55
CA LEU A 470 5.00 -31.25 24.49
C LEU A 470 6.34 -31.31 25.23
N LYS A 471 7.17 -30.26 25.10
CA LYS A 471 8.46 -30.19 25.80
C LYS A 471 8.30 -29.91 27.29
N ASN A 472 7.29 -29.12 27.66
CA ASN A 472 7.01 -28.75 29.04
C ASN A 472 5.49 -28.78 29.30
N PRO A 473 4.94 -29.90 29.76
CA PRO A 473 3.50 -30.00 30.09
C PRO A 473 3.06 -28.97 31.13
N ASP A 474 3.95 -28.63 32.06
CA ASP A 474 3.76 -27.64 33.12
C ASP A 474 4.24 -26.24 32.69
N LEU A 475 4.12 -25.90 31.39
CA LEU A 475 4.45 -24.58 30.86
C LEU A 475 3.74 -23.48 31.66
N ASP A 476 4.47 -22.40 31.95
CA ASP A 476 3.99 -21.27 32.72
C ASP A 476 2.69 -20.70 32.13
N ASP A 477 1.73 -20.35 32.98
CA ASP A 477 0.41 -19.88 32.53
C ASP A 477 0.52 -18.55 31.77
N ASN A 478 1.47 -17.67 32.14
CA ASN A 478 1.67 -16.43 31.40
C ASN A 478 2.22 -16.70 30.00
N GLU A 479 3.13 -17.66 29.85
CA GLU A 479 3.65 -18.03 28.53
C GLU A 479 2.56 -18.61 27.63
N LYS A 480 1.66 -19.44 28.18
CA LYS A 480 0.46 -19.92 27.45
C LYS A 480 -0.46 -18.78 27.05
N LYS A 481 -0.71 -17.84 27.96
CA LYS A 481 -1.55 -16.65 27.70
C LYS A 481 -0.96 -15.73 26.66
N LEU A 482 0.36 -15.53 26.65
CA LEU A 482 1.06 -14.76 25.63
C LEU A 482 0.89 -15.41 24.25
N MET A 483 1.17 -16.72 24.15
CA MET A 483 1.01 -17.46 22.89
C MET A 483 -0.44 -17.41 22.39
N PHE A 484 -1.41 -17.54 23.30
CA PHE A 484 -2.82 -17.35 22.97
C PHE A 484 -3.11 -15.97 22.38
N LEU A 485 -2.57 -14.89 22.96
CA LEU A 485 -2.77 -13.53 22.44
C LEU A 485 -2.10 -13.33 21.07
N GLU A 486 -0.91 -13.89 20.86
CA GLU A 486 -0.23 -13.88 19.55
C GLU A 486 -1.03 -14.65 18.48
N ILE A 487 -1.57 -15.83 18.83
CA ILE A 487 -2.44 -16.63 17.96
C ILE A 487 -3.75 -15.88 17.66
N LYS A 488 -4.37 -15.26 18.67
CA LYS A 488 -5.58 -14.46 18.52
C LYS A 488 -5.34 -13.26 17.60
N LYS A 489 -4.18 -12.62 17.71
CA LYS A 489 -3.78 -11.50 16.85
C LYS A 489 -3.63 -11.91 15.39
N THR A 490 -2.88 -12.97 15.12
CA THR A 490 -2.68 -13.49 13.76
C THR A 490 -4.00 -13.97 13.12
N LEU A 491 -4.90 -14.54 13.92
CA LEU A 491 -6.26 -14.86 13.49
C LEU A 491 -7.08 -13.61 13.14
N ALA A 492 -7.02 -12.57 13.97
CA ALA A 492 -7.71 -11.30 13.71
C ALA A 492 -7.19 -10.61 12.44
N GLU A 493 -5.87 -10.62 12.22
CA GLU A 493 -5.24 -10.10 11.00
C GLU A 493 -5.68 -10.91 9.76
N THR A 494 -5.73 -12.25 9.87
CA THR A 494 -6.23 -13.11 8.80
C THR A 494 -7.67 -12.77 8.39
N GLU A 495 -8.55 -12.54 9.36
CA GLU A 495 -9.94 -12.16 9.09
C GLU A 495 -10.04 -10.72 8.55
N TYR A 496 -9.23 -9.78 9.04
CA TYR A 496 -9.13 -8.42 8.50
C TYR A 496 -8.72 -8.45 7.01
N GLN A 497 -7.65 -9.18 6.66
CA GLN A 497 -7.19 -9.30 5.28
C GLN A 497 -8.23 -9.98 4.38
N LYS A 498 -8.97 -10.97 4.89
CA LYS A 498 -10.09 -11.57 4.18
C LYS A 498 -11.21 -10.56 3.89
N GLN A 499 -11.55 -9.71 4.84
CA GLN A 499 -12.53 -8.63 4.63
C GLN A 499 -11.99 -7.59 3.64
N MET A 500 -10.69 -7.25 3.71
CA MET A 500 -10.02 -6.36 2.76
C MET A 500 -10.09 -6.89 1.32
N ILE A 501 -9.87 -8.19 1.11
CA ILE A 501 -10.02 -8.83 -0.20
C ILE A 501 -11.44 -8.65 -0.74
N VAL A 502 -12.47 -8.87 0.09
CA VAL A 502 -13.88 -8.69 -0.32
C VAL A 502 -14.14 -7.22 -0.67
N PHE A 503 -13.71 -6.29 0.18
CA PHE A 503 -13.84 -4.85 -0.03
C PHE A 503 -13.23 -4.41 -1.37
N GLN A 504 -11.97 -4.76 -1.61
CA GLN A 504 -11.25 -4.41 -2.84
C GLN A 504 -11.88 -5.08 -4.06
N THR A 505 -12.34 -6.34 -3.93
CA THR A 505 -13.05 -7.05 -5.00
C THR A 505 -14.36 -6.34 -5.36
N MET A 506 -15.15 -5.90 -4.38
CA MET A 506 -16.39 -5.17 -4.63
C MET A 506 -16.13 -3.82 -5.32
N HIS A 507 -15.08 -3.10 -4.91
CA HIS A 507 -14.66 -1.89 -5.59
C HIS A 507 -14.23 -2.14 -7.04
N LEU A 508 -13.43 -3.18 -7.27
CA LEU A 508 -12.97 -3.57 -8.60
C LEU A 508 -14.14 -3.93 -9.51
N VAL A 509 -15.03 -4.83 -9.06
CA VAL A 509 -16.21 -5.26 -9.81
C VAL A 509 -17.09 -4.06 -10.16
N ARG A 510 -17.37 -3.18 -9.19
CA ARG A 510 -18.13 -1.95 -9.46
C ARG A 510 -17.42 -1.07 -10.49
N SER A 511 -16.12 -0.83 -10.34
CA SER A 511 -15.36 0.01 -11.26
C SER A 511 -15.40 -0.55 -12.68
N LEU A 512 -15.22 -1.87 -12.84
CA LEU A 512 -15.27 -2.54 -14.13
C LEU A 512 -16.66 -2.49 -14.76
N ILE A 513 -17.72 -2.75 -13.99
CA ILE A 513 -19.10 -2.60 -14.49
C ILE A 513 -19.33 -1.17 -14.99
N MET A 514 -18.97 -0.16 -14.18
CA MET A 514 -19.15 1.22 -14.59
C MET A 514 -18.32 1.54 -15.84
N GLU A 515 -17.03 1.21 -15.85
CA GLU A 515 -16.12 1.56 -16.95
C GLU A 515 -16.45 0.82 -18.25
N THR A 516 -16.89 -0.44 -18.20
CA THR A 516 -17.31 -1.18 -19.39
C THR A 516 -18.66 -0.71 -19.92
N PHE A 517 -19.64 -0.44 -19.05
CA PHE A 517 -21.02 -0.18 -19.50
C PHE A 517 -21.35 1.30 -19.71
N ILE A 518 -20.57 2.27 -19.19
CA ILE A 518 -20.84 3.70 -19.40
C ILE A 518 -21.01 4.07 -20.88
N PRO A 519 -20.13 3.67 -21.83
CA PRO A 519 -20.31 4.04 -23.24
C PRO A 519 -21.61 3.49 -23.84
N ALA A 520 -21.94 2.23 -23.54
CA ALA A 520 -23.19 1.60 -23.99
C ALA A 520 -24.42 2.26 -23.35
N PHE A 521 -24.33 2.62 -22.07
CA PHE A 521 -25.41 3.32 -21.36
C PHE A 521 -25.64 4.71 -21.95
N ILE A 522 -24.57 5.47 -22.22
CA ILE A 522 -24.67 6.77 -22.90
C ILE A 522 -25.27 6.61 -24.29
N PHE A 523 -24.80 5.63 -25.06
CA PHE A 523 -25.35 5.32 -26.38
C PHE A 523 -26.87 5.10 -26.33
N VAL A 524 -27.33 4.16 -25.49
CA VAL A 524 -28.75 3.81 -25.42
C VAL A 524 -29.61 5.01 -25.02
N ASN A 525 -29.19 5.77 -24.01
CA ASN A 525 -29.96 6.89 -23.50
C ASN A 525 -29.98 8.10 -24.45
N LEU A 526 -28.89 8.37 -25.19
CA LEU A 526 -28.85 9.50 -26.11
C LEU A 526 -29.48 9.19 -27.46
N VAL A 527 -29.38 7.95 -27.97
CA VAL A 527 -29.90 7.59 -29.29
C VAL A 527 -31.40 7.30 -29.26
N PHE A 528 -31.89 6.55 -28.26
CA PHE A 528 -33.26 6.04 -28.27
C PHE A 528 -34.25 6.87 -27.44
N LEU A 529 -33.79 7.78 -26.58
CA LEU A 529 -34.66 8.64 -25.77
C LEU A 529 -34.58 10.09 -26.24
N PRO A 530 -35.67 10.87 -26.11
CA PRO A 530 -35.61 12.32 -26.29
C PRO A 530 -34.53 12.93 -25.40
N MET A 531 -33.76 13.89 -25.91
CA MET A 531 -32.54 14.41 -25.27
C MET A 531 -32.74 14.79 -23.79
N GLY A 532 -33.82 15.51 -23.45
CA GLY A 532 -34.11 15.90 -22.07
C GLY A 532 -34.32 14.70 -21.12
N ILE A 533 -34.98 13.65 -21.61
CA ILE A 533 -35.19 12.41 -20.85
C ILE A 533 -33.89 11.61 -20.75
N GLY A 534 -33.16 11.47 -21.85
CA GLY A 534 -31.86 10.79 -21.87
C GLY A 534 -30.85 11.40 -20.90
N LEU A 535 -30.74 12.74 -20.86
CA LEU A 535 -29.88 13.45 -19.89
C LEU A 535 -30.33 13.23 -18.44
N ALA A 536 -31.64 13.19 -18.18
CA ALA A 536 -32.16 12.89 -16.84
C ALA A 536 -31.76 11.48 -16.37
N PHE A 537 -31.84 10.46 -17.26
CA PHE A 537 -31.38 9.11 -16.96
C PHE A 537 -29.87 9.03 -16.73
N LEU A 538 -29.07 9.77 -17.49
CA LEU A 538 -27.62 9.88 -17.26
C LEU A 538 -27.32 10.50 -15.88
N GLY A 539 -28.03 11.55 -15.50
CA GLY A 539 -27.94 12.15 -14.17
C GLY A 539 -28.29 11.16 -13.06
N ALA A 540 -29.37 10.40 -13.22
CA ALA A 540 -29.77 9.36 -12.28
C ALA A 540 -28.73 8.24 -12.16
N ALA A 541 -28.15 7.78 -13.27
CA ALA A 541 -27.10 6.78 -13.27
C ALA A 541 -25.82 7.26 -12.58
N PHE A 542 -25.45 8.53 -12.77
CA PHE A 542 -24.32 9.13 -12.06
C PHE A 542 -24.56 9.18 -10.54
N VAL A 543 -25.76 9.58 -10.12
CA VAL A 543 -26.15 9.54 -8.70
C VAL A 543 -26.08 8.11 -8.16
N LEU A 544 -26.61 7.13 -8.90
CA LEU A 544 -26.52 5.71 -8.53
C LEU A 544 -25.06 5.23 -8.42
N ALA A 545 -24.19 5.67 -9.32
CA ALA A 545 -22.77 5.37 -9.25
C ALA A 545 -22.13 5.94 -7.97
N ILE A 546 -22.52 7.14 -7.52
CA ILE A 546 -22.06 7.70 -6.25
C ILE A 546 -22.63 6.91 -5.07
N CYS A 547 -23.94 6.64 -5.07
CA CYS A 547 -24.61 5.89 -4.01
C CYS A 547 -24.01 4.49 -3.82
N THR A 548 -23.72 3.78 -4.91
CA THR A 548 -23.06 2.46 -4.85
C THR A 548 -21.64 2.54 -4.28
N ASN A 549 -20.89 3.62 -4.53
CA ASN A 549 -19.59 3.84 -3.88
C ASN A 549 -19.74 3.96 -2.37
N LEU A 550 -20.66 4.83 -1.94
CA LEU A 550 -20.90 5.11 -0.53
C LEU A 550 -21.43 3.87 0.19
N LEU A 551 -22.27 3.09 -0.49
CA LEU A 551 -22.78 1.83 0.03
C LEU A 551 -21.67 0.80 0.21
N ILE A 552 -20.78 0.61 -0.77
CA ILE A 552 -19.65 -0.33 -0.64
C ILE A 552 -18.74 0.10 0.51
N ASN A 553 -18.37 1.38 0.57
CA ASN A 553 -17.57 1.92 1.67
C ASN A 553 -18.25 1.68 3.02
N LYS A 554 -19.55 1.92 3.13
CA LYS A 554 -20.27 1.74 4.40
C LYS A 554 -20.40 0.27 4.81
N LEU A 555 -20.61 -0.64 3.86
CA LEU A 555 -20.90 -2.05 4.16
C LEU A 555 -19.66 -2.94 4.28
N PHE A 556 -18.58 -2.59 3.58
CA PHE A 556 -17.43 -3.49 3.41
C PHE A 556 -16.10 -2.90 3.89
N THR A 557 -16.03 -1.64 4.34
CA THR A 557 -14.76 -1.11 4.89
C THR A 557 -14.34 -1.99 6.07
N PRO A 558 -13.18 -2.66 5.99
CA PRO A 558 -12.74 -3.54 7.06
C PRO A 558 -12.28 -2.69 8.26
N GLU A 559 -12.68 -3.10 9.45
CA GLU A 559 -12.22 -2.50 10.69
C GLU A 559 -11.09 -3.37 11.25
N LYS A 560 -9.91 -2.78 11.50
CA LYS A 560 -8.84 -3.49 12.22
C LYS A 560 -9.37 -3.81 13.63
N MET A 561 -9.52 -5.10 13.95
CA MET A 561 -9.91 -5.54 15.28
C MET A 561 -8.76 -5.27 16.25
N ALA A 562 -8.89 -4.23 17.08
CA ALA A 562 -7.97 -4.03 18.19
C ALA A 562 -8.04 -5.25 19.12
N LEU A 563 -6.87 -5.69 19.62
CA LEU A 563 -6.83 -6.71 20.65
C LEU A 563 -7.55 -6.16 21.89
N LYS A 564 -8.70 -6.74 22.22
CA LYS A 564 -9.42 -6.40 23.46
C LYS A 564 -8.64 -6.93 24.66
N GLU A 565 -8.99 -6.44 25.85
CA GLU A 565 -8.51 -6.98 27.12
C GLU A 565 -8.59 -8.51 27.14
N PHE A 566 -7.64 -9.13 27.84
CA PHE A 566 -7.52 -10.58 27.94
C PHE A 566 -8.81 -11.19 28.50
N ASP A 567 -9.40 -12.14 27.77
CA ASP A 567 -10.63 -12.82 28.14
C ASP A 567 -10.30 -14.25 28.61
N GLU A 568 -10.41 -14.46 29.92
CA GLU A 568 -10.12 -15.72 30.59
C GLU A 568 -11.04 -16.87 30.12
N LEU A 569 -12.30 -16.57 29.74
CA LEU A 569 -13.21 -17.60 29.22
C LEU A 569 -12.81 -18.02 27.81
N GLU A 570 -12.41 -17.06 26.98
CA GLU A 570 -11.96 -17.34 25.63
C GLU A 570 -10.63 -18.10 25.62
N TYR A 571 -9.72 -17.77 26.53
CA TYR A 571 -8.47 -18.51 26.76
C TYR A 571 -8.73 -19.95 27.20
N LYS A 572 -9.62 -20.18 28.17
CA LYS A 572 -9.99 -21.54 28.60
C LYS A 572 -10.58 -22.37 27.47
N ALA A 573 -11.41 -21.75 26.62
CA ALA A 573 -11.93 -22.41 25.43
C ALA A 573 -10.82 -22.76 24.42
N PHE A 574 -9.83 -21.87 24.25
CA PHE A 574 -8.65 -22.15 23.43
C PHE A 574 -7.84 -23.32 23.99
N CYS A 575 -7.55 -23.34 25.29
CA CYS A 575 -6.79 -24.44 25.90
C CYS A 575 -7.50 -25.80 25.80
N ALA A 576 -8.84 -25.81 25.74
CA ALA A 576 -9.61 -27.03 25.59
C ALA A 576 -9.52 -27.62 24.18
N ASP A 577 -9.43 -26.77 23.15
CA ASP A 577 -9.33 -27.18 21.74
C ASP A 577 -8.57 -26.14 20.90
N PRO A 578 -7.21 -26.11 20.98
CA PRO A 578 -6.40 -25.09 20.31
C PRO A 578 -6.55 -25.13 18.78
N ASP A 579 -6.73 -26.34 18.22
CA ASP A 579 -6.76 -26.56 16.77
C ASP A 579 -8.05 -26.05 16.12
N HIS A 580 -9.17 -26.06 16.85
CA HIS A 580 -10.47 -25.62 16.34
C HIS A 580 -11.00 -24.33 16.99
N TRP A 581 -10.26 -23.71 17.91
CA TRP A 581 -10.70 -22.47 18.57
C TRP A 581 -10.99 -21.33 17.57
N GLY A 582 -10.15 -21.19 16.54
CA GLY A 582 -10.28 -20.17 15.51
C GLY A 582 -11.37 -20.45 14.47
N THR A 583 -11.83 -21.70 14.36
CA THR A 583 -12.88 -22.12 13.41
C THR A 583 -14.26 -21.94 14.03
N LYS A 584 -14.54 -20.75 14.57
CA LYS A 584 -15.95 -20.40 14.87
C LYS A 584 -16.73 -20.58 13.56
N PRO A 585 -17.82 -21.38 13.54
CA PRO A 585 -18.64 -21.51 12.35
C PRO A 585 -19.02 -20.10 11.97
N SER A 586 -18.57 -19.63 10.80
CA SER A 586 -18.76 -18.25 10.38
C SER A 586 -20.20 -17.91 10.68
N LYS A 587 -20.48 -17.04 11.68
CA LYS A 587 -21.85 -16.66 12.05
C LYS A 587 -22.51 -16.32 10.73
N GLY A 588 -23.44 -17.18 10.32
CA GLY A 588 -23.74 -17.44 8.91
C GLY A 588 -23.57 -16.18 8.10
N SER A 589 -22.60 -16.18 7.17
CA SER A 589 -22.43 -15.06 6.25
C SER A 589 -23.83 -14.62 5.88
N GLN A 590 -24.18 -13.37 6.18
CA GLN A 590 -25.44 -12.81 5.73
C GLN A 590 -25.31 -12.74 4.21
N GLY A 591 -25.52 -13.88 3.56
CA GLY A 591 -25.64 -13.98 2.13
C GLY A 591 -26.76 -13.03 1.78
N PHE A 592 -26.42 -12.00 1.02
CA PHE A 592 -27.36 -11.02 0.49
C PHE A 592 -28.49 -11.69 -0.32
N PHE A 593 -28.34 -12.99 -0.62
CA PHE A 593 -29.30 -13.89 -1.23
C PHE A 593 -29.46 -15.19 -0.42
N LYS A 594 -30.00 -15.14 0.81
CA LYS A 594 -30.63 -16.37 1.35
C LYS A 594 -31.98 -16.55 0.66
N PRO A 595 -32.24 -17.66 -0.06
CA PRO A 595 -33.60 -18.05 -0.37
C PRO A 595 -34.33 -18.24 0.97
N GLU A 596 -35.55 -17.73 1.09
CA GLU A 596 -36.41 -18.11 2.21
C GLU A 596 -36.50 -19.65 2.23
N GLU A 597 -36.09 -20.26 3.34
CA GLU A 597 -36.32 -21.68 3.57
C GLU A 597 -37.84 -21.88 3.70
N HIS A 598 -38.48 -22.21 2.59
CA HIS A 598 -39.79 -22.83 2.64
C HIS A 598 -39.64 -24.24 3.22
N PRO A 599 -40.45 -24.61 4.23
CA PRO A 599 -40.44 -25.95 4.80
C PRO A 599 -40.83 -26.95 3.71
N SER A 600 -39.85 -27.70 3.21
CA SER A 600 -40.09 -28.80 2.29
C SER A 600 -40.53 -30.03 3.09
N PRO A 601 -41.58 -30.76 2.68
CA PRO A 601 -42.07 -31.94 3.37
C PRO A 601 -41.04 -33.10 3.33
N PRO A 602 -41.13 -34.07 4.25
CA PRO A 602 -40.12 -35.11 4.42
C PRO A 602 -40.10 -36.04 3.20
N VAL A 603 -39.04 -35.96 2.40
CA VAL A 603 -38.77 -36.91 1.30
C VAL A 603 -37.80 -37.97 1.80
N LYS A 604 -38.20 -39.23 1.60
CA LYS A 604 -37.49 -40.45 1.95
C LYS A 604 -36.12 -40.52 1.26
N GLN A 605 -35.12 -40.97 2.01
CA GLN A 605 -33.81 -41.37 1.50
C GLN A 605 -33.95 -42.46 0.43
N VAL A 606 -33.39 -42.20 -0.74
CA VAL A 606 -33.01 -43.21 -1.73
C VAL A 606 -31.55 -42.93 -2.04
N SER A 607 -30.71 -43.94 -1.80
CA SER A 607 -29.33 -44.02 -2.25
C SER A 607 -29.27 -44.01 -3.77
N ASP A 608 -28.29 -43.32 -4.35
CA ASP A 608 -27.31 -43.97 -5.21
C ASP A 608 -26.20 -43.00 -5.65
N GLU A 609 -25.07 -43.65 -5.88
CA GLU A 609 -23.75 -43.20 -6.28
C GLU A 609 -23.76 -42.36 -7.56
N THR A 610 -22.91 -41.33 -7.62
CA THR A 610 -22.03 -41.14 -8.79
C THR A 610 -20.80 -40.33 -8.37
N GLU A 611 -19.63 -40.95 -8.52
CA GLU A 611 -18.30 -40.34 -8.55
C GLU A 611 -18.22 -39.31 -9.69
N ASP A 612 -17.62 -38.15 -9.44
CA ASP A 612 -16.93 -37.42 -10.50
C ASP A 612 -15.67 -36.76 -9.94
N ASP A 613 -14.60 -37.02 -10.67
CA ASP A 613 -13.19 -36.98 -10.32
C ASP A 613 -12.60 -35.62 -10.74
N LEU A 614 -12.14 -34.82 -9.78
CA LEU A 614 -11.24 -33.69 -10.02
C LEU A 614 -10.11 -33.76 -8.99
N THR A 615 -8.97 -34.22 -9.48
CA THR A 615 -7.71 -34.44 -8.79
C THR A 615 -7.03 -33.10 -8.47
N ASP A 616 -7.00 -32.73 -7.19
CA ASP A 616 -6.00 -31.82 -6.62
C ASP A 616 -4.95 -32.68 -5.89
N GLU A 617 -3.69 -32.55 -6.31
CA GLU A 617 -2.54 -33.14 -5.62
C GLU A 617 -2.39 -32.53 -4.21
N GLN A 618 -2.89 -33.23 -3.20
CA GLN A 618 -2.44 -33.10 -1.82
C GLN A 618 -1.80 -34.42 -1.38
N GLN A 619 -0.49 -34.38 -1.13
CA GLN A 619 0.18 -35.41 -0.35
C GLN A 619 -0.41 -35.45 1.06
N PRO A 620 -0.82 -36.61 1.59
CA PRO A 620 -1.29 -36.68 2.97
C PRO A 620 -0.08 -36.65 3.92
N LEU A 621 0.03 -35.55 4.67
CA LEU A 621 0.77 -35.55 5.92
C LEU A 621 0.02 -36.48 6.89
N LEU A 622 0.70 -37.54 7.31
CA LEU A 622 0.24 -38.45 8.36
C LEU A 622 -0.02 -37.64 9.65
N GLU A 623 -1.29 -37.51 10.02
CA GLU A 623 -1.70 -36.98 11.33
C GLU A 623 -1.28 -37.97 12.44
N PRO A 624 -0.55 -37.53 13.47
CA PRO A 624 -0.42 -38.30 14.69
C PRO A 624 -1.73 -38.21 15.50
N LYS A 625 -2.22 -39.36 15.96
CA LYS A 625 -3.39 -39.45 16.85
C LYS A 625 -3.16 -38.63 18.14
N PRO A 626 -4.13 -37.83 18.60
CA PRO A 626 -4.02 -37.12 19.88
C PRO A 626 -4.05 -38.12 21.05
N ALA A 627 -3.10 -37.95 21.97
CA ALA A 627 -3.13 -38.62 23.27
C ALA A 627 -4.18 -37.94 24.18
N PRO A 628 -4.91 -38.68 25.02
CA PRO A 628 -5.86 -38.09 25.94
C PRO A 628 -5.15 -37.39 27.11
N CYS A 629 -5.37 -36.08 27.25
CA CYS A 629 -5.05 -35.33 28.46
C CYS A 629 -6.06 -35.70 29.57
N ASN A 630 -5.76 -36.73 30.35
CA ASN A 630 -6.46 -37.03 31.59
C ASN A 630 -5.51 -36.77 32.76
N GLY A 631 -5.80 -35.77 33.59
CA GLY A 631 -5.12 -35.59 34.87
C GLY A 631 -5.30 -34.22 35.51
N LEU A 632 -6.51 -33.90 35.99
CA LEU A 632 -6.75 -32.94 37.07
C LEU A 632 -8.03 -33.37 37.79
N ASP A 633 -7.86 -34.08 38.91
CA ASP A 633 -8.76 -34.08 40.08
C ASP A 633 -8.01 -33.45 41.24
#